data_AF-A0A933JLG3-F1
#
_entry.id   AF-A0A933JLG3-F1
#
_cell.length_a   1.000
_cell.length_b   1.000
_cell.length_c   1.000
_cell.angle_alpha   90.00
_cell.angle_beta   90.00
_cell.angle_gamma   90.00
#
_symmetry.space_group_name_H-M   'P 1'
#
loop_
_entity.id
_entity.type
_entity.pdbx_description
1 polymer ?
#
loop_
_entity_poly.entity_id
_entity_poly.type
_entity_poly.pdbx_seq_one_letter_code
_entity_poly.pdbx_strand_id
1 'polypeptide(L)'
;MRSARHEQGALDHELSTEPWSLPWLGRVAFVAASIASLSCSEALPSSQDAATDSGFDAGTQEADAEPRPDALANDAAPTDFGPTDFGPTDVGPTGADASSEEDATTIDAGQQLIEASRSLVWTQPELLDDPTFVSLGTVMAAISDDGHGGRLLDWTLRRFNQTSHSERAGPALLAEALAEGLGADPSTWSLESAPFKVTAIHNRIDLARNGHCGELRVSLACTHPLYSPFHMIFLFRMLPEAGDATCGGLARRWVRLSGLSDIELAPAARALLEEHINPKRVLLLETVEFTVAPWEWRQWVRTPNPDSSSKAVLPNVFENPPLFQTVDTEGLNVQGSRRDSFLRWLEANADGVDARRVEIPEVFRPRSARAPVGVLRQPLSLEGLDPAILASRPRLRQNLEIVGCPVCHTADAEFVQTTAQRTFSRFYEKELVARAAALEALSRDEPPDSPFGPLQPDPVLPP
;
A
#
# COMPACT_ATOMS: atom_id res chain seq x y z
N MET A 1 -62.79 32.98 -23.67
CA MET A 1 -62.57 32.22 -24.91
C MET A 1 -62.08 30.82 -24.52
N ARG A 2 -62.87 29.78 -24.87
CA ARG A 2 -62.62 28.31 -24.99
C ARG A 2 -61.58 27.68 -24.02
N SER A 3 -61.91 26.85 -23.02
CA SER A 3 -62.75 25.63 -22.88
C SER A 3 -62.05 24.29 -23.20
N ALA A 4 -62.35 23.30 -22.32
CA ALA A 4 -62.16 21.83 -22.34
C ALA A 4 -60.85 21.32 -21.68
N ARG A 5 -60.79 20.56 -20.57
CA ARG A 5 -61.52 19.40 -19.97
C ARG A 5 -61.30 18.02 -20.64
N HIS A 6 -61.02 17.05 -19.76
CA HIS A 6 -61.09 15.58 -19.86
C HIS A 6 -60.04 14.89 -20.76
N GLU A 7 -59.50 13.71 -20.45
CA GLU A 7 -60.17 12.52 -19.92
C GLU A 7 -59.19 11.49 -19.31
N GLN A 8 -59.69 10.69 -18.37
CA GLN A 8 -59.07 9.51 -17.78
C GLN A 8 -59.15 8.32 -18.75
N GLY A 9 -58.18 7.39 -18.66
CA GLY A 9 -58.26 6.08 -19.29
C GLY A 9 -57.50 5.05 -18.46
N ALA A 10 -58.25 4.27 -17.69
CA ALA A 10 -57.80 3.06 -17.01
C ALA A 10 -57.61 1.92 -18.02
N LEU A 11 -56.59 1.09 -17.82
CA LEU A 11 -56.54 -0.26 -18.37
C LEU A 11 -56.07 -1.21 -17.27
N ASP A 12 -57.04 -1.97 -16.77
CA ASP A 12 -56.87 -3.18 -16.00
C ASP A 12 -56.22 -4.26 -16.86
N HIS A 13 -55.24 -4.96 -16.29
CA HIS A 13 -54.97 -6.36 -16.62
C HIS A 13 -54.52 -7.07 -15.35
N GLU A 14 -55.49 -7.69 -14.67
CA GLU A 14 -55.24 -8.87 -13.84
C GLU A 14 -54.68 -9.99 -14.73
N LEU A 15 -53.66 -10.71 -14.24
CA LEU A 15 -53.55 -12.17 -14.36
C LEU A 15 -52.42 -12.70 -13.47
N SER A 16 -52.84 -13.50 -12.49
CA SER A 16 -52.25 -14.78 -12.08
C SER A 16 -50.92 -14.81 -11.32
N THR A 17 -51.07 -15.01 -10.01
CA THR A 17 -50.34 -15.93 -9.14
C THR A 17 -49.82 -17.21 -9.84
N GLU A 18 -48.52 -17.50 -9.74
CA GLU A 18 -47.94 -18.62 -8.96
C GLU A 18 -46.43 -18.84 -9.27
N PRO A 19 -45.68 -19.39 -8.30
CA PRO A 19 -44.22 -19.46 -8.34
C PRO A 19 -43.72 -20.74 -9.01
N TRP A 20 -42.64 -20.60 -9.78
CA TRP A 20 -41.87 -21.73 -10.29
C TRP A 20 -41.10 -22.37 -9.14
N SER A 21 -41.69 -23.44 -8.60
CA SER A 21 -40.96 -24.52 -7.98
C SER A 21 -40.63 -25.55 -9.06
N LEU A 22 -39.41 -26.09 -9.05
CA LEU A 22 -39.15 -27.54 -9.14
C LEU A 22 -37.65 -27.81 -8.89
N PRO A 23 -37.30 -29.04 -8.44
CA PRO A 23 -36.19 -29.33 -7.55
C PRO A 23 -35.14 -30.22 -8.21
N TRP A 24 -33.88 -30.20 -7.76
CA TRP A 24 -33.02 -31.39 -7.86
C TRP A 24 -32.11 -31.52 -6.62
N LEU A 25 -32.36 -32.61 -5.88
CA LEU A 25 -31.43 -33.36 -5.04
C LEU A 25 -30.13 -33.58 -5.83
N GLY A 26 -28.92 -33.61 -5.28
CA GLY A 26 -28.44 -33.79 -3.93
C GLY A 26 -27.09 -34.50 -4.05
N ARG A 27 -26.13 -34.20 -3.17
CA ARG A 27 -25.15 -35.18 -2.67
C ARG A 27 -24.31 -34.59 -1.56
N VAL A 28 -24.52 -35.21 -0.40
CA VAL A 28 -23.65 -35.30 0.77
C VAL A 28 -22.23 -35.70 0.36
N ALA A 29 -21.23 -34.99 0.89
CA ALA A 29 -19.95 -35.59 1.26
C ALA A 29 -19.31 -34.77 2.39
N PHE A 30 -19.51 -35.27 3.61
CA PHE A 30 -18.63 -35.04 4.75
C PHE A 30 -17.29 -35.71 4.45
N VAL A 31 -16.17 -35.00 4.55
CA VAL A 31 -14.87 -35.58 4.93
C VAL A 31 -14.18 -34.63 5.88
N ALA A 32 -14.07 -35.07 7.13
CA ALA A 32 -13.11 -34.59 8.09
C ALA A 32 -11.75 -35.27 7.84
N ALA A 33 -10.67 -34.52 8.07
CA ALA A 33 -9.31 -34.93 8.44
C ALA A 33 -8.34 -33.92 7.80
N SER A 34 -7.20 -33.54 8.36
CA SER A 34 -6.60 -33.66 9.69
C SER A 34 -5.38 -32.75 9.62
N ILE A 35 -5.05 -32.13 10.73
CA ILE A 35 -3.78 -31.44 10.96
C ILE A 35 -2.65 -32.48 10.82
N ALA A 36 -1.67 -32.19 9.97
CA ALA A 36 -0.36 -32.83 10.02
C ALA A 36 0.73 -31.80 9.66
N SER A 37 1.51 -31.46 10.68
CA SER A 37 2.80 -30.79 10.59
C SER A 37 3.74 -31.58 9.68
N LEU A 38 4.40 -30.92 8.72
CA LEU A 38 5.61 -31.43 8.09
C LEU A 38 6.58 -30.28 7.81
N SER A 39 7.67 -30.32 8.57
CA SER A 39 8.98 -29.75 8.30
C SER A 39 9.48 -30.13 6.90
N CYS A 40 9.99 -29.16 6.14
CA CYS A 40 10.81 -29.42 4.96
C CYS A 40 12.22 -28.87 5.17
N SER A 41 13.11 -29.80 5.50
CA SER A 41 14.54 -29.71 5.27
C SER A 41 14.86 -30.31 3.89
N GLU A 42 15.88 -29.72 3.27
CA GLU A 42 16.82 -30.33 2.32
C GLU A 42 16.54 -30.40 0.80
N ALA A 43 17.61 -29.97 0.12
CA ALA A 43 18.28 -30.60 -1.02
C ALA A 43 17.79 -30.33 -2.45
N LEU A 44 18.66 -29.63 -3.17
CA LEU A 44 18.80 -29.60 -4.63
C LEU A 44 19.10 -31.00 -5.18
N PRO A 45 18.53 -31.40 -6.33
CA PRO A 45 19.08 -32.48 -7.13
C PRO A 45 19.92 -31.95 -8.30
N SER A 46 21.10 -32.55 -8.41
CA SER A 46 21.98 -32.58 -9.58
C SER A 46 21.29 -33.25 -10.78
N SER A 47 21.42 -32.65 -11.97
CA SER A 47 21.09 -33.29 -13.24
C SER A 47 22.35 -33.70 -14.00
N GLN A 48 22.44 -34.99 -14.33
CA GLN A 48 23.30 -35.54 -15.37
C GLN A 48 22.41 -36.26 -16.40
N ASP A 49 22.79 -36.07 -17.66
CA ASP A 49 22.61 -36.88 -18.85
C ASP A 49 21.22 -37.10 -19.47
N ALA A 50 21.02 -36.47 -20.64
CA ALA A 50 20.65 -37.19 -21.87
C ALA A 50 21.00 -36.34 -23.11
N ALA A 51 21.85 -36.91 -23.98
CA ALA A 51 22.23 -36.37 -25.28
C ALA A 51 21.46 -37.07 -26.42
N THR A 52 21.05 -36.29 -27.42
CA THR A 52 20.86 -36.65 -28.85
C THR A 52 20.80 -35.32 -29.61
N ASP A 53 21.86 -34.87 -30.30
CA ASP A 53 22.31 -35.24 -31.65
C ASP A 53 21.37 -34.81 -32.80
N SER A 54 21.69 -33.67 -33.41
CA SER A 54 21.56 -33.43 -34.85
C SER A 54 22.33 -32.16 -35.22
N GLY A 55 23.45 -32.33 -35.94
CA GLY A 55 24.34 -31.25 -36.35
C GLY A 55 23.83 -30.39 -37.50
N PHE A 56 24.35 -29.16 -37.56
CA PHE A 56 24.70 -28.49 -38.81
C PHE A 56 25.91 -27.60 -38.55
N ASP A 57 26.87 -27.70 -39.47
CA ASP A 57 28.26 -27.27 -39.34
C ASP A 57 28.52 -25.88 -39.96
N ALA A 58 29.66 -25.32 -39.56
CA ALA A 58 30.49 -24.30 -40.19
C ALA A 58 30.18 -22.80 -39.97
N GLY A 59 31.10 -22.14 -39.24
CA GLY A 59 31.33 -20.69 -39.27
C GLY A 59 32.28 -20.17 -38.19
N THR A 60 33.56 -20.54 -38.27
CA THR A 60 34.68 -20.10 -37.41
C THR A 60 34.95 -18.59 -37.45
N GLN A 61 35.21 -17.96 -36.28
CA GLN A 61 36.31 -16.98 -36.15
C GLN A 61 36.79 -16.84 -34.69
N GLU A 62 38.11 -16.66 -34.60
CA GLU A 62 39.02 -16.81 -33.46
C GLU A 62 39.00 -15.69 -32.41
N ALA A 63 39.39 -16.08 -31.18
CA ALA A 63 40.26 -15.39 -30.21
C ALA A 63 39.80 -14.02 -29.63
N ASP A 64 39.92 -13.71 -28.34
CA ASP A 64 41.07 -13.89 -27.45
C ASP A 64 40.67 -14.21 -26.00
N ALA A 65 41.51 -15.01 -25.35
CA ALA A 65 41.44 -15.34 -23.93
C ALA A 65 42.38 -14.39 -23.15
N GLU A 66 41.86 -13.75 -22.09
CA GLU A 66 42.68 -13.10 -21.06
C GLU A 66 42.66 -13.87 -19.72
N PRO A 67 43.74 -13.78 -18.93
CA PRO A 67 44.12 -14.80 -17.96
C PRO A 67 43.50 -14.58 -16.57
N ARG A 68 43.21 -15.70 -15.90
CA ARG A 68 43.00 -15.77 -14.44
C ARG A 68 44.33 -15.47 -13.73
N PRO A 69 44.36 -14.61 -12.70
CA PRO A 69 45.52 -14.54 -11.82
C PRO A 69 45.43 -15.64 -10.75
N ASP A 70 46.58 -16.29 -10.59
CA ASP A 70 46.88 -17.33 -9.62
C ASP A 70 46.73 -16.87 -8.17
N ALA A 71 46.43 -17.86 -7.35
CA ALA A 71 46.48 -17.85 -5.91
C ALA A 71 47.87 -17.50 -5.38
N LEU A 72 47.93 -16.62 -4.39
CA LEU A 72 49.03 -16.54 -3.44
C LEU A 72 48.50 -16.85 -2.05
N ALA A 73 48.93 -18.02 -1.57
CA ALA A 73 48.94 -18.39 -0.17
C ALA A 73 49.83 -17.43 0.63
N ASN A 74 49.41 -17.07 1.83
CA ASN A 74 50.32 -16.73 2.91
C ASN A 74 49.75 -17.27 4.22
N ASP A 75 50.51 -18.20 4.77
CA ASP A 75 50.41 -18.75 6.11
C ASP A 75 50.53 -17.64 7.17
N ALA A 76 49.61 -17.61 8.12
CA ALA A 76 49.84 -17.09 9.45
C ALA A 76 49.05 -17.92 10.47
N ALA A 77 49.79 -18.49 11.42
CA ALA A 77 49.36 -19.43 12.44
C ALA A 77 48.29 -18.85 13.42
N PRO A 78 47.53 -19.71 14.13
CA PRO A 78 46.43 -19.29 14.96
C PRO A 78 46.91 -18.83 16.35
N THR A 79 46.46 -17.65 16.77
CA THR A 79 46.52 -17.23 18.18
C THR A 79 45.32 -17.76 18.94
N ASP A 80 45.67 -18.66 19.86
CA ASP A 80 44.95 -19.16 21.03
C ASP A 80 44.17 -18.07 21.79
N PHE A 81 42.84 -18.24 21.90
CA PHE A 81 42.01 -17.62 22.93
C PHE A 81 41.20 -18.73 23.59
N GLY A 82 41.63 -19.10 24.79
CA GLY A 82 41.01 -20.13 25.63
C GLY A 82 39.61 -19.76 26.13
N PRO A 83 38.91 -20.74 26.74
CA PRO A 83 37.54 -20.57 27.21
C PRO A 83 37.51 -19.85 28.56
N THR A 84 36.78 -18.74 28.67
CA THR A 84 36.42 -18.18 29.98
C THR A 84 35.27 -18.95 30.59
N ASP A 85 35.65 -19.66 31.65
CA ASP A 85 34.86 -20.31 32.68
C ASP A 85 34.13 -19.26 33.56
N PHE A 86 32.81 -19.37 33.65
CA PHE A 86 32.03 -18.86 34.78
C PHE A 86 31.00 -19.92 35.15
N GLY A 87 31.32 -20.67 36.21
CA GLY A 87 30.46 -21.65 36.85
C GLY A 87 29.24 -21.05 37.57
N PRO A 88 28.41 -21.92 38.17
CA PRO A 88 26.98 -21.67 38.43
C PRO A 88 26.71 -21.13 39.83
N THR A 89 25.64 -20.35 39.97
CA THR A 89 24.97 -20.12 41.25
C THR A 89 23.59 -20.75 41.22
N ASP A 90 23.42 -21.74 42.09
CA ASP A 90 22.27 -22.61 42.23
C ASP A 90 21.43 -22.19 43.46
N VAL A 91 20.09 -22.24 43.32
CA VAL A 91 18.98 -22.49 44.28
C VAL A 91 19.04 -21.89 45.71
N GLY A 92 17.97 -21.34 46.30
CA GLY A 92 16.53 -21.54 46.10
C GLY A 92 15.68 -20.82 47.17
N PRO A 93 14.57 -21.38 47.68
CA PRO A 93 13.22 -20.98 47.29
C PRO A 93 12.27 -20.62 48.45
N THR A 94 11.25 -19.79 48.17
CA THR A 94 9.92 -19.70 48.84
C THR A 94 9.04 -18.86 47.91
N GLY A 95 7.85 -19.21 47.42
CA GLY A 95 6.78 -20.02 48.00
C GLY A 95 5.54 -19.13 48.15
N ALA A 96 4.61 -19.25 47.19
CA ALA A 96 3.15 -19.06 47.29
C ALA A 96 2.55 -17.72 47.79
N ASP A 97 1.83 -17.02 46.90
CA ASP A 97 0.35 -16.89 46.91
C ASP A 97 -0.18 -15.51 46.50
N ALA A 98 -1.20 -15.59 45.63
CA ALA A 98 -2.43 -14.80 45.57
C ALA A 98 -2.41 -13.29 45.23
N SER A 99 -3.11 -13.00 44.11
CA SER A 99 -4.08 -11.91 43.90
C SER A 99 -3.65 -10.44 44.03
N SER A 100 -3.55 -9.78 42.86
CA SER A 100 -4.04 -8.42 42.60
C SER A 100 -3.88 -8.16 41.08
N GLU A 101 -4.82 -8.55 40.22
CA GLU A 101 -6.00 -7.74 39.86
C GLU A 101 -6.16 -6.49 40.72
N GLU A 102 -5.54 -5.40 40.28
CA GLU A 102 -6.01 -4.00 40.40
C GLU A 102 -4.81 -3.07 40.15
N ASP A 103 -4.64 -2.68 38.89
CA ASP A 103 -4.14 -1.35 38.56
C ASP A 103 -4.74 -0.98 37.18
N ALA A 104 -6.07 -1.01 37.13
CA ALA A 104 -6.80 -0.21 36.17
C ALA A 104 -6.64 1.24 36.62
N THR A 105 -5.67 1.91 36.02
CA THR A 105 -5.51 3.36 36.08
C THR A 105 -6.88 4.02 35.92
N THR A 106 -7.30 4.73 36.95
CA THR A 106 -8.47 5.59 36.98
C THR A 106 -8.37 6.58 35.82
N ILE A 107 -9.09 6.31 34.73
CA ILE A 107 -9.22 7.24 33.61
C ILE A 107 -10.07 8.41 34.13
N ASP A 108 -9.47 9.59 34.12
CA ASP A 108 -10.10 10.84 34.52
C ASP A 108 -11.41 11.05 33.73
N ALA A 109 -12.49 11.41 34.43
CA ALA A 109 -13.86 11.44 33.91
C ALA A 109 -14.11 12.57 32.87
N GLY A 110 -13.05 13.12 32.27
CA GLY A 110 -13.07 14.14 31.23
C GLY A 110 -12.41 13.73 29.91
N GLN A 111 -11.74 12.56 29.82
CA GLN A 111 -11.23 12.06 28.54
C GLN A 111 -12.35 11.36 27.76
N GLN A 112 -12.74 11.97 26.64
CA GLN A 112 -13.59 11.29 25.67
C GLN A 112 -12.79 10.13 25.08
N LEU A 113 -13.11 8.89 25.46
CA LEU A 113 -12.49 7.71 24.89
C LEU A 113 -12.75 7.73 23.38
N ILE A 114 -11.67 7.83 22.58
CA ILE A 114 -11.77 7.75 21.13
C ILE A 114 -12.18 6.33 20.75
N GLU A 115 -13.38 6.20 20.19
CA GLU A 115 -13.85 4.97 19.62
C GLU A 115 -13.25 4.82 18.21
N ALA A 116 -12.20 4.01 18.10
CA ALA A 116 -11.45 3.84 16.84
C ALA A 116 -12.35 3.46 15.64
N SER A 117 -13.38 2.63 15.88
CA SER A 117 -14.37 2.21 14.88
C SER A 117 -15.27 3.35 14.36
N ARG A 118 -15.29 4.51 15.02
CA ARG A 118 -16.05 5.69 14.60
C ARG A 118 -15.15 6.84 14.16
N SER A 119 -14.00 7.00 14.81
CA SER A 119 -13.14 8.18 14.65
C SER A 119 -11.85 7.94 13.88
N LEU A 120 -11.44 6.69 13.63
CA LEU A 120 -10.18 6.36 12.94
C LEU A 120 -10.37 5.51 11.68
N VAL A 121 -11.21 4.48 11.80
CA VAL A 121 -11.41 3.49 10.75
C VAL A 121 -12.85 3.03 10.72
N TRP A 122 -13.44 3.02 9.54
CA TRP A 122 -14.78 2.48 9.31
C TRP A 122 -14.64 1.17 8.54
N THR A 123 -15.24 0.12 9.06
CA THR A 123 -15.32 -1.24 8.47
C THR A 123 -16.73 -1.82 8.52
N GLN A 124 -17.69 -1.05 9.05
CA GLN A 124 -19.05 -1.49 9.26
C GLN A 124 -19.78 -1.68 7.92
N PRO A 125 -20.36 -2.86 7.65
CA PRO A 125 -21.18 -3.09 6.46
C PRO A 125 -22.27 -2.06 6.24
N GLU A 126 -22.90 -1.59 7.32
CA GLU A 126 -24.00 -0.62 7.28
C GLU A 126 -23.57 0.73 6.67
N LEU A 127 -22.28 1.07 6.75
CA LEU A 127 -21.71 2.25 6.10
C LEU A 127 -21.14 1.90 4.73
N LEU A 128 -20.36 0.83 4.62
CA LEU A 128 -19.51 0.57 3.46
C LEU A 128 -20.17 -0.21 2.32
N ASP A 129 -21.31 -0.88 2.57
CA ASP A 129 -22.10 -1.54 1.53
C ASP A 129 -23.15 -0.62 0.90
N ASP A 130 -23.36 0.60 1.43
CA ASP A 130 -24.17 1.63 0.80
C ASP A 130 -23.35 2.34 -0.30
N PRO A 131 -23.63 2.11 -1.59
CA PRO A 131 -22.87 2.73 -2.68
C PRO A 131 -23.07 4.25 -2.75
N THR A 132 -24.12 4.78 -2.11
CA THR A 132 -24.27 6.22 -1.99
C THR A 132 -23.24 6.80 -1.03
N PHE A 133 -22.79 6.05 -0.01
CA PHE A 133 -21.81 6.50 0.97
C PHE A 133 -20.42 6.59 0.37
N VAL A 134 -19.93 5.48 -0.19
CA VAL A 134 -18.71 5.44 -1.01
C VAL A 134 -18.71 4.19 -1.88
N SER A 135 -18.19 4.30 -3.10
CA SER A 135 -18.03 3.15 -4.01
C SER A 135 -16.77 3.31 -4.86
N LEU A 136 -16.42 2.28 -5.63
CA LEU A 136 -15.38 2.41 -6.67
C LEU A 136 -15.73 3.54 -7.64
N GLY A 137 -16.99 3.63 -8.07
CA GLY A 137 -17.48 4.71 -8.94
C GLY A 137 -17.25 6.09 -8.35
N THR A 138 -17.62 6.30 -7.08
CA THR A 138 -17.41 7.58 -6.37
C THR A 138 -15.94 7.98 -6.35
N VAL A 139 -15.05 7.05 -6.00
CA VAL A 139 -13.62 7.32 -5.86
C VAL A 139 -12.98 7.54 -7.24
N MET A 140 -13.29 6.70 -8.22
CA MET A 140 -12.75 6.80 -9.57
C MET A 140 -13.23 8.07 -10.27
N ALA A 141 -14.50 8.43 -10.13
CA ALA A 141 -15.04 9.70 -10.60
C ALA A 141 -14.25 10.88 -10.02
N ALA A 142 -13.99 10.86 -8.70
CA ALA A 142 -13.28 11.94 -8.01
C ALA A 142 -11.82 12.10 -8.42
N ILE A 143 -11.16 11.06 -8.95
CA ILE A 143 -9.74 11.15 -9.36
C ILE A 143 -9.55 11.28 -10.88
N SER A 144 -10.61 11.00 -11.64
CA SER A 144 -10.65 11.10 -13.10
C SER A 144 -10.94 12.52 -13.59
N ASP A 145 -10.49 12.82 -14.81
CA ASP A 145 -10.81 14.10 -15.47
C ASP A 145 -12.22 14.10 -16.10
N ASP A 146 -12.77 12.93 -16.43
CA ASP A 146 -14.09 12.78 -17.06
C ASP A 146 -15.24 12.69 -16.05
N GLY A 147 -14.93 12.63 -14.74
CA GLY A 147 -15.92 12.48 -13.67
C GLY A 147 -16.58 11.10 -13.64
N HIS A 148 -16.05 10.11 -14.35
CA HIS A 148 -16.57 8.75 -14.44
C HIS A 148 -15.51 7.71 -14.04
N GLY A 149 -14.30 7.83 -14.58
CA GLY A 149 -13.13 7.06 -14.16
C GLY A 149 -12.97 5.66 -14.73
N GLY A 150 -13.94 5.14 -15.49
CA GLY A 150 -13.80 3.83 -16.16
C GLY A 150 -12.59 3.76 -17.11
N ARG A 151 -12.32 4.80 -17.92
CA ARG A 151 -11.12 4.87 -18.77
C ARG A 151 -9.82 4.85 -17.95
N LEU A 152 -9.81 5.55 -16.81
CA LEU A 152 -8.65 5.62 -15.93
C LEU A 152 -8.40 4.27 -15.23
N LEU A 153 -9.46 3.55 -14.85
CA LEU A 153 -9.36 2.20 -14.28
C LEU A 153 -8.77 1.23 -15.29
N ASP A 154 -9.33 1.17 -16.50
CA ASP A 154 -8.83 0.31 -17.59
C ASP A 154 -7.36 0.61 -17.89
N TRP A 155 -7.00 1.90 -18.04
CA TRP A 155 -5.62 2.31 -18.24
C TRP A 155 -4.70 1.83 -17.11
N THR A 156 -5.07 2.09 -15.86
CA THR A 156 -4.26 1.74 -14.69
C THR A 156 -4.03 0.23 -14.61
N LEU A 157 -5.08 -0.57 -14.79
CA LEU A 157 -5.01 -2.03 -14.75
C LEU A 157 -4.14 -2.60 -15.88
N ARG A 158 -4.28 -2.06 -17.10
CA ARG A 158 -3.41 -2.45 -18.23
C ARG A 158 -1.97 -2.02 -18.02
N ARG A 159 -1.73 -0.87 -17.40
CA ARG A 159 -0.38 -0.34 -17.18
C ARG A 159 0.49 -1.26 -16.32
N PHE A 160 -0.09 -2.16 -15.52
CA PHE A 160 0.66 -3.11 -14.70
C PHE A 160 1.64 -3.98 -15.47
N ASN A 161 1.34 -4.34 -16.72
CA ASN A 161 2.19 -5.17 -17.55
C ASN A 161 3.19 -4.39 -18.40
N GLN A 162 3.33 -3.08 -18.18
CA GLN A 162 4.16 -2.17 -18.98
C GLN A 162 5.03 -1.23 -18.14
N THR A 163 5.14 -1.45 -16.82
CA THR A 163 6.04 -0.63 -15.99
C THR A 163 7.48 -1.12 -16.15
N SER A 164 8.44 -0.19 -16.07
CA SER A 164 9.85 -0.50 -16.35
C SER A 164 10.51 -1.43 -15.34
N HIS A 165 9.91 -1.58 -14.16
CA HIS A 165 10.50 -2.27 -13.01
C HIS A 165 9.73 -3.53 -12.58
N SER A 166 8.53 -3.78 -13.13
CA SER A 166 7.80 -5.02 -12.91
C SER A 166 6.62 -5.19 -13.89
N GLU A 167 6.51 -6.37 -14.50
CA GLU A 167 5.41 -6.70 -15.41
C GLU A 167 4.48 -7.73 -14.76
N ARG A 168 3.21 -7.35 -14.54
CA ARG A 168 2.18 -8.24 -13.97
C ARG A 168 0.98 -8.34 -14.89
N ALA A 169 0.69 -9.56 -15.34
CA ALA A 169 -0.42 -9.84 -16.25
C ALA A 169 -1.80 -9.84 -15.56
N GLY A 170 -1.87 -10.24 -14.27
CA GLY A 170 -3.14 -10.41 -13.54
C GLY A 170 -4.08 -9.20 -13.63
N PRO A 171 -3.64 -7.98 -13.31
CA PRO A 171 -4.48 -6.78 -13.42
C PRO A 171 -4.92 -6.47 -14.86
N ALA A 172 -4.07 -6.71 -15.86
CA ALA A 172 -4.47 -6.53 -17.26
C ALA A 172 -5.55 -7.54 -17.69
N LEU A 173 -5.46 -8.80 -17.24
CA LEU A 173 -6.48 -9.82 -17.43
C LEU A 173 -7.78 -9.49 -16.68
N LEU A 174 -7.69 -8.84 -15.51
CA LEU A 174 -8.86 -8.28 -14.83
C LEU A 174 -9.53 -7.20 -15.68
N ALA A 175 -8.78 -6.30 -16.33
CA ALA A 175 -9.35 -5.31 -17.24
C ALA A 175 -10.07 -5.94 -18.44
N GLU A 176 -9.55 -7.04 -18.97
CA GLU A 176 -10.22 -7.82 -20.03
C GLU A 176 -11.54 -8.42 -19.53
N ALA A 177 -11.55 -9.04 -18.34
CA ALA A 177 -12.78 -9.57 -17.76
C ALA A 177 -13.81 -8.48 -17.42
N LEU A 178 -13.38 -7.29 -17.03
CA LEU A 178 -14.27 -6.12 -16.89
C LEU A 178 -14.88 -5.73 -18.24
N ALA A 179 -14.09 -5.72 -19.32
CA ALA A 179 -14.60 -5.42 -20.65
C ALA A 179 -15.62 -6.46 -21.15
N GLU A 180 -15.41 -7.74 -20.83
CA GLU A 180 -16.37 -8.81 -21.14
C GLU A 180 -17.69 -8.65 -20.36
N GLY A 181 -17.62 -8.27 -19.08
CA GLY A 181 -18.80 -8.16 -18.21
C GLY A 181 -19.55 -6.82 -18.30
N LEU A 182 -18.84 -5.70 -18.50
CA LEU A 182 -19.37 -4.34 -18.47
C LEU A 182 -19.43 -3.68 -19.87
N GLY A 183 -18.93 -4.36 -20.90
CA GLY A 183 -18.88 -3.88 -22.28
C GLY A 183 -17.49 -3.39 -22.71
N ALA A 184 -17.23 -3.36 -24.02
CA ALA A 184 -15.90 -3.07 -24.55
C ALA A 184 -15.44 -1.61 -24.39
N ASP A 185 -16.35 -0.65 -24.19
CA ASP A 185 -16.01 0.76 -24.00
C ASP A 185 -15.91 1.11 -22.51
N PRO A 186 -14.69 1.35 -21.97
CA PRO A 186 -14.53 1.67 -20.56
C PRO A 186 -15.14 3.02 -20.14
N SER A 187 -15.51 3.90 -21.07
CA SER A 187 -16.23 5.13 -20.70
C SER A 187 -17.69 4.92 -20.33
N THR A 188 -18.23 3.72 -20.57
CA THR A 188 -19.62 3.39 -20.25
C THR A 188 -19.76 2.37 -19.13
N TRP A 189 -18.65 1.94 -18.52
CA TRP A 189 -18.66 0.98 -17.42
C TRP A 189 -19.37 1.51 -16.18
N SER A 190 -20.42 0.84 -15.69
CA SER A 190 -20.91 1.08 -14.33
C SER A 190 -19.91 0.49 -13.34
N LEU A 191 -19.13 1.35 -12.68
CA LEU A 191 -18.12 0.94 -11.70
C LEU A 191 -18.74 0.46 -10.39
N GLU A 192 -20.02 0.74 -10.14
CA GLU A 192 -20.81 0.18 -9.06
C GLU A 192 -21.10 -1.32 -9.26
N SER A 193 -21.11 -1.77 -10.52
CA SER A 193 -21.31 -3.17 -10.89
C SER A 193 -19.99 -3.94 -11.02
N ALA A 194 -18.85 -3.24 -10.95
CA ALA A 194 -17.54 -3.89 -10.99
C ALA A 194 -17.33 -4.75 -9.72
N PRO A 195 -16.55 -5.85 -9.80
CA PRO A 195 -16.31 -6.77 -8.69
C PRO A 195 -15.29 -6.16 -7.71
N PHE A 196 -15.63 -5.03 -7.12
CA PHE A 196 -14.86 -4.36 -6.08
C PHE A 196 -15.80 -3.98 -4.95
N LYS A 197 -15.30 -4.10 -3.72
CA LYS A 197 -16.01 -3.61 -2.54
C LYS A 197 -15.11 -2.76 -1.69
N VAL A 198 -15.70 -1.76 -1.04
CA VAL A 198 -15.00 -0.95 -0.04
C VAL A 198 -14.79 -1.80 1.21
N THR A 199 -13.53 -1.99 1.58
CA THR A 199 -13.14 -2.78 2.75
C THR A 199 -12.95 -1.90 3.98
N ALA A 200 -12.49 -0.66 3.79
CA ALA A 200 -12.37 0.30 4.85
C ALA A 200 -12.21 1.74 4.38
N ILE A 201 -12.54 2.67 5.27
CA ILE A 201 -12.13 4.06 5.19
C ILE A 201 -11.28 4.37 6.43
N HIS A 202 -10.12 5.00 6.23
CA HIS A 202 -9.18 5.32 7.31
C HIS A 202 -8.83 6.80 7.28
N ASN A 203 -8.71 7.45 8.43
CA ASN A 203 -7.98 8.73 8.51
C ASN A 203 -6.61 8.51 9.16
N ARG A 204 -5.58 9.03 8.49
CA ARG A 204 -4.19 9.06 8.93
C ARG A 204 -3.83 10.47 9.37
N ILE A 205 -4.60 11.01 10.32
CA ILE A 205 -4.33 12.34 10.89
C ILE A 205 -3.01 12.36 11.68
N ASP A 206 -2.53 11.20 12.12
CA ASP A 206 -1.20 11.00 12.69
C ASP A 206 -0.06 11.42 11.74
N LEU A 207 -0.35 11.56 10.44
CA LEU A 207 0.55 12.10 9.42
C LEU A 207 0.45 13.63 9.26
N ALA A 208 -0.20 14.33 10.20
CA ALA A 208 -0.32 15.77 10.18
C ALA A 208 1.05 16.46 10.33
N ARG A 209 1.26 17.52 9.54
CA ARG A 209 2.48 18.33 9.47
C ARG A 209 2.16 19.72 8.92
N ASN A 210 3.16 20.59 8.86
CA ASN A 210 3.01 21.94 8.32
C ASN A 210 2.41 21.91 6.90
N GLY A 211 1.20 22.47 6.74
CA GLY A 211 0.49 22.56 5.45
C GLY A 211 -0.27 21.30 5.01
N HIS A 212 -0.36 20.27 5.85
CA HIS A 212 -1.02 18.99 5.54
C HIS A 212 -1.55 18.32 6.80
N CYS A 213 -2.84 18.06 6.92
CA CYS A 213 -3.43 17.49 8.15
C CYS A 213 -3.56 15.97 8.13
N GLY A 214 -2.77 15.28 7.32
CA GLY A 214 -2.82 13.84 7.18
C GLY A 214 -3.61 13.39 5.96
N GLU A 215 -3.98 12.11 5.93
CA GLU A 215 -4.57 11.49 4.74
C GLU A 215 -5.91 10.81 5.04
N LEU A 216 -6.87 10.94 4.14
CA LEU A 216 -8.03 10.06 4.09
C LEU A 216 -7.69 8.92 3.12
N ARG A 217 -7.90 7.67 3.53
CA ARG A 217 -7.65 6.49 2.71
C ARG A 217 -8.94 5.72 2.48
N VAL A 218 -9.23 5.36 1.24
CA VAL A 218 -10.34 4.46 0.88
C VAL A 218 -9.76 3.17 0.33
N SER A 219 -9.96 2.07 1.07
CA SER A 219 -9.47 0.74 0.75
C SER A 219 -10.57 -0.06 0.05
N LEU A 220 -10.21 -0.68 -1.06
CA LEU A 220 -11.08 -1.56 -1.85
C LEU A 220 -10.38 -2.89 -2.10
N ALA A 221 -11.18 -3.95 -2.17
CA ALA A 221 -10.73 -5.28 -2.57
C ALA A 221 -11.54 -5.77 -3.77
N CYS A 222 -10.84 -6.34 -4.75
CA CYS A 222 -11.44 -7.06 -5.84
C CYS A 222 -12.06 -8.36 -5.31
N THR A 223 -13.30 -8.62 -5.72
CA THR A 223 -14.08 -9.82 -5.40
C THR A 223 -14.23 -10.76 -6.59
N HIS A 224 -13.51 -10.49 -7.70
CA HIS A 224 -13.54 -11.35 -8.88
C HIS A 224 -13.01 -12.75 -8.52
N PRO A 225 -13.70 -13.85 -8.92
CA PRO A 225 -13.35 -15.20 -8.48
C PRO A 225 -11.96 -15.67 -8.93
N LEU A 226 -11.43 -15.14 -10.03
CA LEU A 226 -10.13 -15.52 -10.58
C LEU A 226 -9.00 -14.52 -10.29
N TYR A 227 -9.34 -13.26 -10.03
CA TYR A 227 -8.36 -12.16 -9.94
C TYR A 227 -8.33 -11.52 -8.55
N SER A 228 -8.95 -12.17 -7.57
CA SER A 228 -8.78 -11.86 -6.16
C SER A 228 -7.65 -12.72 -5.56
N PRO A 229 -6.88 -12.22 -4.57
CA PRO A 229 -6.96 -10.88 -3.99
C PRO A 229 -6.21 -9.83 -4.84
N PHE A 230 -6.89 -8.72 -5.13
CA PHE A 230 -6.28 -7.49 -5.65
C PHE A 230 -6.84 -6.32 -4.85
N HIS A 231 -5.98 -5.55 -4.21
CA HIS A 231 -6.37 -4.44 -3.33
C HIS A 231 -5.99 -3.11 -3.95
N MET A 232 -6.83 -2.10 -3.73
CA MET A 232 -6.59 -0.71 -4.11
C MET A 232 -6.81 0.18 -2.89
N ILE A 233 -5.90 1.12 -2.61
CA ILE A 233 -6.04 2.10 -1.53
C ILE A 233 -5.85 3.48 -2.15
N PHE A 234 -6.90 4.30 -2.11
CA PHE A 234 -6.87 5.65 -2.66
C PHE A 234 -6.58 6.64 -1.54
N LEU A 235 -5.54 7.46 -1.71
CA LEU A 235 -5.08 8.41 -0.70
C LEU A 235 -5.47 9.84 -1.10
N PHE A 236 -6.10 10.54 -0.17
CA PHE A 236 -6.52 11.93 -0.32
C PHE A 236 -5.94 12.79 0.80
N ARG A 237 -5.46 13.98 0.43
CA ARG A 237 -4.95 15.00 1.33
C ARG A 237 -6.06 15.54 2.20
N MET A 238 -5.87 15.47 3.52
CA MET A 238 -6.69 16.24 4.44
C MET A 238 -6.09 17.63 4.64
N LEU A 239 -6.90 18.66 4.43
CA LEU A 239 -6.54 20.07 4.61
C LEU A 239 -7.47 20.67 5.67
N PRO A 240 -6.99 21.66 6.44
CA PRO A 240 -7.87 22.45 7.29
C PRO A 240 -8.83 23.28 6.42
N GLU A 241 -10.10 23.32 6.78
CA GLU A 241 -11.11 24.16 6.13
C GLU A 241 -11.09 25.59 6.67
N ALA A 242 -11.74 26.53 5.98
CA ALA A 242 -11.81 27.93 6.42
C ALA A 242 -12.42 28.13 7.83
N GLY A 243 -13.22 27.17 8.31
CA GLY A 243 -13.79 27.15 9.67
C GLY A 243 -12.97 26.40 10.72
N ASP A 244 -12.02 25.56 10.29
CA ASP A 244 -11.12 24.75 11.11
C ASP A 244 -9.69 25.00 10.64
N ALA A 245 -9.19 26.22 10.83
CA ALA A 245 -7.94 26.71 10.24
C ALA A 245 -6.66 25.95 10.70
N THR A 246 -6.80 24.99 11.61
CA THR A 246 -5.70 24.16 12.13
C THR A 246 -6.02 22.68 11.96
N CYS A 247 -4.96 21.85 11.92
CA CYS A 247 -5.15 20.40 11.95
C CYS A 247 -5.83 19.91 13.24
N GLY A 248 -5.74 20.67 14.34
CA GLY A 248 -6.49 20.37 15.56
C GLY A 248 -8.01 20.59 15.41
N GLY A 249 -8.45 21.56 14.60
CA GLY A 249 -9.86 21.73 14.24
C GLY A 249 -10.41 20.50 13.51
N LEU A 250 -9.67 20.03 12.49
CA LEU A 250 -9.99 18.79 11.79
C LEU A 250 -9.97 17.57 12.73
N ALA A 251 -8.97 17.47 13.61
CA ALA A 251 -8.90 16.39 14.61
C ALA A 251 -10.13 16.36 15.51
N ARG A 252 -10.59 17.51 16.01
CA ARG A 252 -11.82 17.60 16.80
C ARG A 252 -13.05 17.12 16.02
N ARG A 253 -13.15 17.37 14.71
CA ARG A 253 -14.25 16.83 13.88
C ARG A 253 -14.25 15.31 13.85
N TRP A 254 -13.08 14.69 13.68
CA TRP A 254 -12.94 13.24 13.70
C TRP A 254 -13.22 12.65 15.09
N VAL A 255 -12.69 13.25 16.16
CA VAL A 255 -12.97 12.81 17.55
C VAL A 255 -14.47 12.87 17.87
N ARG A 256 -15.18 13.92 17.43
CA ARG A 256 -16.62 14.06 17.68
C ARG A 256 -17.45 12.88 17.18
N LEU A 257 -17.01 12.17 16.14
CA LEU A 257 -17.71 10.98 15.62
C LEU A 257 -17.86 9.88 16.69
N SER A 258 -16.92 9.76 17.62
CA SER A 258 -17.00 8.79 18.74
C SER A 258 -18.21 9.05 19.64
N GLY A 259 -18.68 10.30 19.73
CA GLY A 259 -19.81 10.68 20.59
C GLY A 259 -21.17 10.71 19.89
N LEU A 260 -21.23 10.46 18.59
CA LEU A 260 -22.48 10.50 17.82
C LEU A 260 -23.28 9.22 18.01
N SER A 261 -24.61 9.30 17.93
CA SER A 261 -25.44 8.10 17.76
C SER A 261 -25.28 7.51 16.34
N ASP A 262 -25.69 6.26 16.13
CA ASP A 262 -25.57 5.62 14.81
C ASP A 262 -26.35 6.35 13.71
N ILE A 263 -27.47 7.00 14.07
CA ILE A 263 -28.29 7.81 13.17
C ILE A 263 -27.54 9.08 12.73
N GLU A 264 -26.76 9.68 13.63
CA GLU A 264 -26.01 10.91 13.38
C GLU A 264 -24.64 10.63 12.75
N LEU A 265 -24.08 9.44 12.98
CA LEU A 265 -22.75 9.05 12.50
C LEU A 265 -22.68 9.04 10.98
N ALA A 266 -23.61 8.37 10.30
CA ALA A 266 -23.54 8.21 8.84
C ALA A 266 -23.59 9.56 8.07
N PRO A 267 -24.50 10.50 8.39
CA PRO A 267 -24.48 11.84 7.78
C PRO A 267 -23.20 12.62 8.07
N ALA A 268 -22.67 12.56 9.31
CA ALA A 268 -21.45 13.27 9.68
C ALA A 268 -20.20 12.70 8.98
N ALA A 269 -20.10 11.38 8.90
CA ALA A 269 -19.04 10.67 8.20
C ALA A 269 -19.07 10.97 6.70
N ARG A 270 -20.26 11.00 6.09
CA ARG A 270 -20.47 11.35 4.68
C ARG A 270 -19.99 12.76 4.37
N ALA A 271 -20.31 13.75 5.22
CA ALA A 271 -19.85 15.12 5.04
C ALA A 271 -18.30 15.22 5.06
N LEU A 272 -17.62 14.41 5.87
CA LEU A 272 -16.14 14.32 5.87
C LEU A 272 -15.60 13.70 4.57
N LEU A 273 -16.29 12.69 4.03
CA LEU A 273 -15.90 12.08 2.76
C LEU A 273 -16.05 13.05 1.58
N GLU A 274 -17.19 13.73 1.46
CA GLU A 274 -17.47 14.69 0.39
C GLU A 274 -16.46 15.85 0.37
N GLU A 275 -15.98 16.25 1.55
CA GLU A 275 -14.93 17.28 1.68
C GLU A 275 -13.57 16.80 1.14
N HIS A 276 -13.23 15.53 1.36
CA HIS A 276 -11.87 15.04 1.15
C HIS A 276 -11.70 14.23 -0.15
N ILE A 277 -12.73 13.52 -0.60
CA ILE A 277 -12.73 12.75 -1.85
C ILE A 277 -13.05 13.70 -3.00
N ASN A 278 -12.01 14.36 -3.53
CA ASN A 278 -12.13 15.22 -4.70
C ASN A 278 -10.80 15.33 -5.49
N PRO A 279 -10.84 15.79 -6.76
CA PRO A 279 -9.67 15.79 -7.64
C PRO A 279 -8.48 16.60 -7.12
N LYS A 280 -8.73 17.66 -6.33
CA LYS A 280 -7.68 18.55 -5.81
C LYS A 280 -6.95 17.97 -4.61
N ARG A 281 -7.53 16.94 -3.99
CA ARG A 281 -6.97 16.30 -2.79
C ARG A 281 -6.34 14.96 -3.10
N VAL A 282 -6.43 14.42 -4.33
CA VAL A 282 -5.78 13.15 -4.69
C VAL A 282 -4.28 13.22 -4.47
N LEU A 283 -3.74 12.25 -3.74
CA LEU A 283 -2.31 12.09 -3.51
C LEU A 283 -1.74 11.03 -4.42
N LEU A 284 -2.20 9.79 -4.25
CA LEU A 284 -1.77 8.62 -5.01
C LEU A 284 -2.78 7.47 -4.83
N LEU A 285 -2.63 6.46 -5.67
CA LEU A 285 -3.27 5.15 -5.51
C LEU A 285 -2.20 4.14 -5.09
N GLU A 286 -2.48 3.31 -4.11
CA GLU A 286 -1.67 2.15 -3.77
C GLU A 286 -2.40 0.88 -4.22
N THR A 287 -1.66 -0.11 -4.70
CA THR A 287 -2.24 -1.40 -5.05
C THR A 287 -1.43 -2.53 -4.44
N VAL A 288 -2.11 -3.60 -4.02
CA VAL A 288 -1.46 -4.84 -3.57
C VAL A 288 -2.03 -6.00 -4.38
N GLU A 289 -1.20 -6.62 -5.19
CA GLU A 289 -1.56 -7.74 -6.04
C GLU A 289 -1.11 -9.06 -5.41
N PHE A 290 -2.05 -9.96 -5.15
CA PHE A 290 -1.80 -11.31 -4.63
C PHE A 290 -2.13 -12.40 -5.66
N THR A 291 -2.45 -12.02 -6.91
CA THR A 291 -2.88 -12.99 -7.94
C THR A 291 -1.76 -13.95 -8.34
N VAL A 292 -0.50 -13.52 -8.29
CA VAL A 292 0.67 -14.38 -8.51
C VAL A 292 1.72 -14.12 -7.43
N ALA A 293 2.17 -15.19 -6.75
CA ALA A 293 3.27 -15.09 -5.79
C ALA A 293 4.61 -14.82 -6.50
N PRO A 294 5.50 -13.98 -5.93
CA PRO A 294 5.30 -13.18 -4.72
C PRO A 294 4.34 -12.01 -4.96
N TRP A 295 3.58 -11.63 -3.92
CA TRP A 295 2.71 -10.46 -3.97
C TRP A 295 3.50 -9.20 -4.29
N GLU A 296 2.83 -8.20 -4.89
CA GLU A 296 3.47 -6.94 -5.26
C GLU A 296 2.65 -5.74 -4.81
N TRP A 297 3.31 -4.84 -4.07
CA TRP A 297 2.77 -3.52 -3.76
C TRP A 297 3.29 -2.51 -4.78
N ARG A 298 2.45 -1.54 -5.15
CA ARG A 298 2.81 -0.44 -6.05
C ARG A 298 2.16 0.86 -5.58
N GLN A 299 2.84 1.97 -5.84
CA GLN A 299 2.30 3.32 -5.69
C GLN A 299 2.17 3.98 -7.06
N TRP A 300 1.02 4.58 -7.29
CA TRP A 300 0.59 5.13 -8.56
C TRP A 300 0.33 6.62 -8.39
N VAL A 301 1.09 7.43 -9.11
CA VAL A 301 1.02 8.89 -9.02
C VAL A 301 0.30 9.43 -10.25
N ARG A 302 -0.59 10.39 -10.02
CA ARG A 302 -1.30 11.08 -11.09
C ARG A 302 -0.32 11.96 -11.87
N THR A 303 -0.23 11.76 -13.18
CA THR A 303 0.67 12.50 -14.07
C THR A 303 -0.03 12.84 -15.38
N PRO A 304 0.44 13.84 -16.15
CA PRO A 304 -0.06 14.08 -17.50
C PRO A 304 0.13 12.84 -18.38
N ASN A 305 -0.88 12.47 -19.16
CA ASN A 305 -0.84 11.32 -20.04
C ASN A 305 0.28 11.47 -21.09
N PRO A 306 1.25 10.55 -21.13
CA PRO A 306 2.33 10.57 -22.11
C PRO A 306 1.88 10.12 -23.51
N ASP A 307 0.80 9.35 -23.62
CA ASP A 307 0.28 8.86 -24.90
C ASP A 307 -0.54 9.94 -25.62
N SER A 308 0.03 10.50 -26.67
CA SER A 308 -0.61 11.53 -27.49
C SER A 308 -1.95 11.10 -28.11
N SER A 309 -2.16 9.79 -28.33
CA SER A 309 -3.37 9.28 -28.97
C SER A 309 -4.58 9.24 -28.02
N SER A 310 -4.35 8.98 -26.73
CA SER A 310 -5.40 8.94 -25.70
C SER A 310 -5.47 10.21 -24.84
N LYS A 311 -4.46 11.08 -24.87
CA LYS A 311 -4.38 12.31 -24.06
C LYS A 311 -5.59 13.25 -24.17
N ALA A 312 -6.25 13.31 -25.32
CA ALA A 312 -7.43 14.17 -25.51
C ALA A 312 -8.62 13.72 -24.66
N VAL A 313 -8.77 12.42 -24.42
CA VAL A 313 -9.88 11.83 -23.65
C VAL A 313 -9.47 11.41 -22.24
N LEU A 314 -8.18 11.21 -22.01
CA LEU A 314 -7.60 10.88 -20.71
C LEU A 314 -6.38 11.78 -20.47
N PRO A 315 -6.56 13.05 -20.08
CA PRO A 315 -5.46 14.02 -19.97
C PRO A 315 -4.43 13.68 -18.89
N ASN A 316 -4.88 13.05 -17.80
CA ASN A 316 -4.03 12.54 -16.74
C ASN A 316 -4.24 11.04 -16.55
N VAL A 317 -3.16 10.36 -16.19
CA VAL A 317 -3.10 8.92 -15.93
C VAL A 317 -2.38 8.64 -14.63
N PHE A 318 -2.50 7.42 -14.15
CA PHE A 318 -1.66 6.91 -13.08
C PHE A 318 -0.42 6.25 -13.65
N GLU A 319 0.74 6.78 -13.29
CA GLU A 319 2.03 6.15 -13.54
C GLU A 319 2.56 5.55 -12.25
N ASN A 320 3.17 4.37 -12.35
CA ASN A 320 3.83 3.73 -11.23
C ASN A 320 5.33 4.01 -11.36
N PRO A 321 5.87 5.03 -10.68
CA PRO A 321 7.31 5.20 -10.58
C PRO A 321 7.92 3.99 -9.85
N PRO A 322 9.23 3.74 -10.04
CA PRO A 322 9.95 2.79 -9.20
C PRO A 322 9.67 3.06 -7.72
N LEU A 323 9.28 2.02 -6.97
CA LEU A 323 9.08 2.09 -5.53
C LEU A 323 10.35 2.53 -4.79
N PHE A 324 10.27 2.71 -3.47
CA PHE A 324 11.43 3.03 -2.65
C PHE A 324 12.60 2.09 -2.94
N GLN A 325 13.63 2.66 -3.54
CA GLN A 325 14.87 1.95 -3.79
C GLN A 325 15.87 2.39 -2.75
N THR A 326 16.36 1.41 -2.00
CA THR A 326 17.39 1.64 -1.01
C THR A 326 18.74 1.66 -1.70
N VAL A 327 19.58 2.65 -1.36
CA VAL A 327 20.98 2.66 -1.77
C VAL A 327 21.84 1.91 -0.76
N ASP A 328 22.97 1.36 -1.22
CA ASP A 328 24.00 0.77 -0.38
C ASP A 328 24.79 1.88 0.33
N THR A 329 24.20 2.48 1.36
CA THR A 329 24.80 3.63 2.07
C THR A 329 26.20 3.33 2.57
N GLU A 330 26.44 2.15 3.11
CA GLU A 330 27.76 1.73 3.61
C GLU A 330 28.78 1.73 2.46
N GLY A 331 28.48 1.02 1.37
CA GLY A 331 29.38 0.96 0.21
C GLY A 331 29.56 2.29 -0.51
N LEU A 332 28.54 3.15 -0.53
CA LEU A 332 28.58 4.47 -1.19
C LEU A 332 29.26 5.55 -0.35
N ASN A 333 29.37 5.36 0.97
CA ASN A 333 30.08 6.29 1.85
C ASN A 333 31.60 6.09 1.80
N VAL A 334 32.09 4.94 1.34
CA VAL A 334 33.52 4.68 1.14
C VAL A 334 34.02 5.44 -0.09
N GLN A 335 35.10 6.20 0.08
CA GLN A 335 35.75 6.90 -1.05
C GLN A 335 36.24 5.90 -2.10
N GLY A 336 36.03 6.22 -3.38
CA GLY A 336 36.47 5.40 -4.50
C GLY A 336 35.57 5.51 -5.72
N SER A 337 35.93 4.78 -6.77
CA SER A 337 35.30 4.87 -8.09
C SER A 337 33.78 4.60 -8.09
N ARG A 338 33.29 3.73 -7.20
CA ARG A 338 31.85 3.46 -7.04
C ARG A 338 31.10 4.68 -6.51
N ARG A 339 31.64 5.34 -5.48
CA ARG A 339 31.10 6.58 -4.92
C ARG A 339 31.13 7.71 -5.94
N ASP A 340 32.24 7.91 -6.62
CA ASP A 340 32.38 8.97 -7.63
C ASP A 340 31.40 8.76 -8.81
N SER A 341 31.18 7.50 -9.19
CA SER A 341 30.20 7.15 -10.22
C SER A 341 28.77 7.34 -9.72
N PHE A 342 28.48 7.04 -8.46
CA PHE A 342 27.19 7.34 -7.85
C PHE A 342 26.90 8.83 -7.79
N LEU A 343 27.86 9.66 -7.37
CA LEU A 343 27.68 11.11 -7.30
C LEU A 343 27.46 11.72 -8.70
N ARG A 344 28.23 11.29 -9.72
CA ARG A 344 28.00 11.71 -11.11
C ARG A 344 26.64 11.28 -11.64
N TRP A 345 26.23 10.06 -11.33
CA TRP A 345 24.89 9.58 -11.69
C TRP A 345 23.81 10.40 -10.98
N LEU A 346 23.97 10.69 -9.69
CA LEU A 346 23.02 11.46 -8.90
C LEU A 346 22.91 12.90 -9.41
N GLU A 347 24.02 13.52 -9.78
CA GLU A 347 24.05 14.85 -10.40
C GLU A 347 23.26 14.86 -11.72
N ALA A 348 23.50 13.89 -12.61
CA ALA A 348 22.80 13.77 -13.88
C ALA A 348 21.30 13.45 -13.73
N ASN A 349 20.88 12.87 -12.60
CA ASN A 349 19.51 12.40 -12.37
C ASN A 349 18.82 13.11 -11.20
N ALA A 350 19.37 14.23 -10.70
CA ALA A 350 18.91 14.86 -9.46
C ALA A 350 17.42 15.21 -9.47
N ASP A 351 16.90 15.71 -10.59
CA ASP A 351 15.46 15.99 -10.78
C ASP A 351 14.61 14.72 -10.71
N GLY A 352 15.07 13.68 -11.37
CA GLY A 352 14.38 12.40 -11.39
C GLY A 352 14.40 11.71 -10.02
N VAL A 353 15.49 11.81 -9.27
CA VAL A 353 15.57 11.28 -7.90
C VAL A 353 14.71 12.10 -6.94
N ASP A 354 14.74 13.43 -7.02
CA ASP A 354 13.93 14.30 -6.16
C ASP A 354 12.41 14.13 -6.43
N ALA A 355 12.04 13.93 -7.70
CA ALA A 355 10.68 13.59 -8.11
C ALA A 355 10.34 12.09 -7.95
N ARG A 356 11.29 11.24 -7.53
CA ARG A 356 11.17 9.78 -7.39
C ARG A 356 10.69 9.07 -8.66
N ARG A 357 11.20 9.46 -9.83
CA ARG A 357 10.85 8.89 -11.14
C ARG A 357 11.95 8.05 -11.77
N VAL A 358 13.13 8.04 -11.15
CA VAL A 358 14.31 7.37 -11.70
C VAL A 358 14.57 6.07 -10.96
N GLU A 359 14.88 5.05 -11.73
CA GLU A 359 15.40 3.80 -11.23
C GLU A 359 16.88 3.97 -10.83
N ILE A 360 17.19 3.71 -9.56
CA ILE A 360 18.56 3.68 -9.03
C ILE A 360 19.27 2.47 -9.64
N PRO A 361 20.40 2.61 -10.34
CA PRO A 361 21.14 1.47 -10.87
C PRO A 361 21.44 0.41 -9.82
N GLU A 362 21.30 -0.87 -10.18
CA GLU A 362 21.53 -2.01 -9.26
C GLU A 362 22.91 -1.98 -8.58
N VAL A 363 23.93 -1.48 -9.27
CA VAL A 363 25.30 -1.32 -8.73
C VAL A 363 25.36 -0.40 -7.51
N PHE A 364 24.38 0.49 -7.30
CA PHE A 364 24.28 1.37 -6.14
C PHE A 364 23.30 0.86 -5.08
N ARG A 365 22.59 -0.25 -5.33
CA ARG A 365 21.64 -0.85 -4.40
C ARG A 365 22.35 -1.85 -3.48
N PRO A 366 21.84 -2.10 -2.26
CA PRO A 366 22.37 -3.15 -1.42
C PRO A 366 22.01 -4.52 -1.98
N ARG A 367 22.80 -5.54 -1.68
CA ARG A 367 22.49 -6.95 -2.04
C ARG A 367 21.22 -7.48 -1.37
N SER A 368 20.77 -6.81 -0.30
CA SER A 368 19.59 -7.16 0.47
C SER A 368 18.86 -5.88 0.87
N ALA A 369 17.53 -5.88 0.72
CA ALA A 369 16.67 -4.79 1.17
C ALA A 369 16.37 -4.83 2.69
N ARG A 370 17.10 -5.62 3.47
CA ARG A 370 16.93 -5.68 4.93
C ARG A 370 17.73 -4.56 5.59
N ALA A 371 17.07 -3.79 6.44
CA ALA A 371 17.77 -2.92 7.37
C ALA A 371 18.65 -3.78 8.30
N PRO A 372 19.95 -3.48 8.46
CA PRO A 372 20.78 -4.19 9.40
C PRO A 372 20.30 -3.93 10.83
N VAL A 373 20.01 -5.00 11.57
CA VAL A 373 19.54 -4.93 12.97
C VAL A 373 20.73 -4.69 13.89
N GLY A 374 20.59 -3.75 14.83
CA GLY A 374 21.63 -3.44 15.83
C GLY A 374 22.83 -2.67 15.30
N VAL A 375 22.81 -2.23 14.03
CA VAL A 375 23.85 -1.40 13.43
C VAL A 375 23.42 0.06 13.47
N LEU A 376 24.31 0.94 13.94
CA LEU A 376 24.05 2.37 13.93
C LEU A 376 23.90 2.86 12.50
N ARG A 377 22.74 3.45 12.17
CA ARG A 377 22.48 3.98 10.83
C ARG A 377 23.37 5.18 10.55
N GLN A 378 24.26 5.06 9.56
CA GLN A 378 25.03 6.18 9.05
C GLN A 378 24.25 6.90 7.93
N PRO A 379 24.18 8.24 7.92
CA PRO A 379 23.63 8.96 6.78
C PRO A 379 24.48 8.76 5.53
N LEU A 380 23.83 8.74 4.38
CA LEU A 380 24.46 8.86 3.06
C LEU A 380 25.18 10.20 2.98
N SER A 381 26.50 10.13 2.82
CA SER A 381 27.32 11.30 2.55
C SER A 381 27.13 11.72 1.09
N LEU A 382 26.60 12.92 0.89
CA LEU A 382 26.55 13.59 -0.41
C LEU A 382 27.72 14.58 -0.60
N GLU A 383 28.76 14.49 0.25
CA GLU A 383 29.98 15.27 0.08
C GLU A 383 30.61 14.98 -1.30
N GLY A 384 30.89 16.05 -2.06
CA GLY A 384 31.37 15.99 -3.43
C GLY A 384 30.29 16.23 -4.50
N LEU A 385 29.00 16.26 -4.13
CA LEU A 385 27.94 16.72 -5.02
C LEU A 385 27.94 18.25 -5.10
N ASP A 386 27.58 18.83 -6.25
CA ASP A 386 27.46 20.29 -6.42
C ASP A 386 26.55 20.90 -5.33
N PRO A 387 27.06 21.86 -4.52
CA PRO A 387 26.27 22.56 -3.51
C PRO A 387 25.01 23.22 -4.07
N ALA A 388 24.99 23.67 -5.33
CA ALA A 388 23.81 24.25 -5.96
C ALA A 388 22.68 23.22 -6.14
N ILE A 389 23.03 21.95 -6.41
CA ILE A 389 22.05 20.85 -6.48
C ILE A 389 21.46 20.59 -5.09
N LEU A 390 22.29 20.51 -4.06
CA LEU A 390 21.83 20.30 -2.69
C LEU A 390 20.95 21.45 -2.18
N ALA A 391 21.29 22.69 -2.53
CA ALA A 391 20.52 23.88 -2.15
C ALA A 391 19.14 23.91 -2.86
N SER A 392 19.08 23.50 -4.12
CA SER A 392 17.83 23.46 -4.89
C SER A 392 16.98 22.23 -4.59
N ARG A 393 17.56 21.14 -4.06
CA ARG A 393 16.89 19.87 -3.74
C ARG A 393 17.21 19.42 -2.32
N PRO A 394 16.70 20.12 -1.28
CA PRO A 394 17.03 19.82 0.12
C PRO A 394 16.56 18.43 0.58
N ARG A 395 15.66 17.78 -0.17
CA ARG A 395 15.12 16.43 0.12
C ARG A 395 15.84 15.30 -0.59
N LEU A 396 16.85 15.58 -1.43
CA LEU A 396 17.50 14.58 -2.28
C LEU A 396 18.04 13.38 -1.48
N ARG A 397 18.73 13.64 -0.36
CA ARG A 397 19.22 12.58 0.54
C ARG A 397 18.08 11.76 1.14
N GLN A 398 17.03 12.43 1.64
CA GLN A 398 15.88 11.76 2.23
C GLN A 398 15.23 10.81 1.23
N ASN A 399 15.15 11.20 -0.04
CA ASN A 399 14.59 10.40 -1.13
C ASN A 399 15.45 9.18 -1.50
N LEU A 400 16.76 9.20 -1.24
CA LEU A 400 17.68 8.08 -1.48
C LEU A 400 17.80 7.13 -0.28
N GLU A 401 17.63 7.66 0.93
CA GLU A 401 17.73 6.91 2.18
C GLU A 401 16.40 6.23 2.55
N ILE A 402 15.42 6.16 1.64
CA ILE A 402 14.20 5.44 1.95
C ILE A 402 14.52 3.96 1.97
N VAL A 403 14.45 3.38 3.17
CA VAL A 403 14.48 1.94 3.34
C VAL A 403 13.12 1.45 2.89
N GLY A 404 13.06 0.87 1.69
CA GLY A 404 11.96 -0.02 1.38
C GLY A 404 12.04 -1.13 2.42
N CYS A 405 10.98 -1.34 3.19
CA CYS A 405 10.93 -2.40 4.20
C CYS A 405 10.21 -3.65 3.67
N PRO A 406 10.48 -4.17 2.44
CA PRO A 406 9.66 -5.23 1.89
C PRO A 406 9.68 -6.45 2.80
N VAL A 407 10.76 -6.77 3.53
CA VAL A 407 10.79 -7.94 4.43
C VAL A 407 9.90 -7.77 5.68
N CYS A 408 9.99 -6.64 6.39
CA CYS A 408 9.12 -6.39 7.56
C CYS A 408 7.63 -6.28 7.15
N HIS A 409 7.36 -5.97 5.88
CA HIS A 409 6.01 -5.91 5.32
C HIS A 409 5.52 -7.23 4.69
N THR A 410 6.43 -8.09 4.21
CA THR A 410 6.14 -9.37 3.51
C THR A 410 6.08 -10.57 4.43
N ALA A 411 6.89 -10.61 5.49
CA ALA A 411 6.92 -11.75 6.40
C ALA A 411 5.99 -11.57 7.61
N ASP A 412 5.83 -10.34 8.11
CA ASP A 412 5.22 -10.11 9.44
C ASP A 412 3.85 -9.39 9.42
N ALA A 413 3.50 -8.69 8.34
CA ALA A 413 2.38 -7.73 8.35
C ALA A 413 1.21 -8.05 7.41
N GLU A 414 1.36 -9.00 6.48
CA GLU A 414 0.41 -9.29 5.38
C GLU A 414 -0.01 -8.06 4.55
N PHE A 415 0.63 -6.89 4.73
CA PHE A 415 0.45 -5.53 4.16
C PHE A 415 -0.99 -5.00 3.92
N VAL A 416 -2.00 -5.83 4.09
CA VAL A 416 -3.39 -5.52 3.86
C VAL A 416 -3.94 -4.92 5.15
N GLN A 417 -4.13 -3.60 5.14
CA GLN A 417 -4.73 -2.89 6.28
C GLN A 417 -6.12 -3.47 6.59
N THR A 418 -6.89 -3.84 5.56
CA THR A 418 -8.15 -4.58 5.70
C THR A 418 -8.35 -5.62 4.61
N THR A 419 -8.65 -6.85 5.02
CA THR A 419 -8.94 -7.95 4.09
C THR A 419 -10.25 -7.69 3.34
N ALA A 420 -10.55 -8.53 2.34
CA ALA A 420 -11.88 -8.54 1.74
C ALA A 420 -12.98 -8.78 2.81
N GLN A 421 -12.68 -9.47 3.92
CA GLN A 421 -13.62 -9.72 5.01
C GLN A 421 -13.72 -8.54 5.99
N ARG A 422 -13.08 -7.40 5.69
CA ARG A 422 -13.03 -6.20 6.55
C ARG A 422 -12.38 -6.45 7.92
N THR A 423 -11.51 -7.46 7.99
CA THR A 423 -10.73 -7.77 9.19
C THR A 423 -9.36 -7.10 9.14
N PHE A 424 -8.85 -6.70 10.30
CA PHE A 424 -7.52 -6.11 10.46
C PHE A 424 -6.46 -7.19 10.66
N SER A 425 -5.23 -6.89 10.25
CA SER A 425 -4.06 -7.65 10.71
C SER A 425 -3.76 -7.28 12.18
N ARG A 426 -3.15 -8.19 12.94
CA ARG A 426 -2.72 -7.91 14.33
C ARG A 426 -1.74 -6.74 14.43
N PHE A 427 -0.96 -6.51 13.38
CA PHE A 427 -0.08 -5.36 13.28
C PHE A 427 -0.89 -4.05 13.23
N TYR A 428 -1.96 -4.03 12.44
CA TYR A 428 -2.80 -2.85 12.27
C TYR A 428 -3.62 -2.53 13.54
N GLU A 429 -4.03 -3.52 14.33
CA GLU A 429 -4.67 -3.28 15.64
C GLU A 429 -3.79 -2.46 16.59
N LYS A 430 -2.48 -2.75 16.63
CA LYS A 430 -1.52 -1.96 17.42
C LYS A 430 -1.36 -0.55 16.88
N GLU A 431 -1.39 -0.39 15.56
CA GLU A 431 -1.36 0.92 14.89
C GLU A 431 -2.56 1.79 15.30
N LEU A 432 -3.76 1.21 15.38
CA LEU A 432 -4.98 1.95 15.76
C LEU A 432 -4.91 2.57 17.16
N VAL A 433 -4.35 1.86 18.13
CA VAL A 433 -4.22 2.38 19.52
C VAL A 433 -3.39 3.66 19.55
N ALA A 434 -2.23 3.63 18.91
CA ALA A 434 -1.36 4.79 18.93
C ALA A 434 -1.86 5.92 18.01
N ARG A 435 -2.57 5.60 16.93
CA ARG A 435 -3.26 6.60 16.12
C ARG A 435 -4.40 7.28 16.88
N ALA A 436 -5.08 6.57 17.79
CA ALA A 436 -6.05 7.17 18.68
C ALA A 436 -5.39 8.21 19.59
N ALA A 437 -4.26 7.86 20.22
CA ALA A 437 -3.50 8.80 21.05
C ALA A 437 -3.04 10.04 20.25
N ALA A 438 -2.55 9.86 19.01
CA ALA A 438 -2.16 10.96 18.14
C ALA A 438 -3.35 11.87 17.75
N LEU A 439 -4.50 11.28 17.42
CA LEU A 439 -5.73 12.02 17.14
C LEU A 439 -6.19 12.81 18.38
N GLU A 440 -6.11 12.22 19.57
CA GLU A 440 -6.47 12.86 20.83
C GLU A 440 -5.57 14.07 21.12
N ALA A 441 -4.25 13.89 21.02
CA ALA A 441 -3.28 14.98 21.20
C ALA A 441 -3.54 16.13 20.21
N LEU A 442 -3.68 15.83 18.92
CA LEU A 442 -3.99 16.84 17.91
C LEU A 442 -5.31 17.55 18.17
N SER A 443 -6.33 16.86 18.68
CA SER A 443 -7.63 17.48 19.01
C SER A 443 -7.53 18.52 20.13
N ARG A 444 -6.49 18.41 20.97
CA ARG A 444 -6.11 19.37 22.02
C ARG A 444 -5.10 20.42 21.54
N ASP A 445 -4.82 20.46 20.23
CA ASP A 445 -3.76 21.26 19.61
C ASP A 445 -2.36 20.96 20.22
N GLU A 446 -2.16 19.75 20.74
CA GLU A 446 -0.89 19.24 21.23
C GLU A 446 -0.15 18.49 20.10
N PRO A 447 1.19 18.57 20.04
CA PRO A 447 1.95 17.75 19.11
C PRO A 447 1.78 16.26 19.47
N PRO A 448 1.45 15.39 18.52
CA PRO A 448 1.39 13.97 18.80
C PRO A 448 2.79 13.44 19.13
N ASP A 449 2.89 12.54 20.10
CA ASP A 449 4.07 11.69 20.22
C ASP A 449 4.23 10.93 18.90
N SER A 450 5.47 10.87 18.40
CA SER A 450 5.85 10.42 17.04
C SER A 450 4.95 9.31 16.48
N PRO A 451 4.51 9.39 15.20
CA PRO A 451 3.53 8.45 14.65
C PRO A 451 3.99 7.00 14.87
N PHE A 452 3.10 6.18 15.41
CA PHE A 452 3.40 4.78 15.66
C PHE A 452 3.37 3.99 14.36
N GLY A 453 4.48 3.31 14.12
CA GLY A 453 4.63 2.32 13.07
C GLY A 453 6.06 2.33 12.53
N PRO A 454 6.61 1.17 12.12
CA PRO A 454 7.87 1.09 11.38
C PRO A 454 7.84 1.88 10.04
N LEU A 455 6.66 2.35 9.61
CA LEU A 455 6.44 3.17 8.43
C LEU A 455 6.40 4.68 8.75
N GLN A 456 7.53 5.14 9.31
CA GLN A 456 8.10 6.50 9.25
C GLN A 456 7.27 7.73 9.68
N PRO A 457 7.96 8.78 10.16
CA PRO A 457 7.40 10.15 10.21
C PRO A 457 7.13 10.78 8.81
N ASP A 458 7.34 10.06 7.69
CA ASP A 458 7.18 10.61 6.33
C ASP A 458 6.96 9.55 5.22
N PRO A 459 5.82 8.84 5.19
CA PRO A 459 5.50 7.93 4.09
C PRO A 459 4.87 8.72 2.93
N VAL A 460 5.70 9.45 2.17
CA VAL A 460 5.38 9.92 0.80
C VAL A 460 4.31 10.98 0.68
N LEU A 461 4.72 12.16 0.20
CA LEU A 461 3.99 12.81 -0.89
C LEU A 461 5.01 13.15 -1.98
N PRO A 462 4.68 13.02 -3.28
CA PRO A 462 5.35 13.86 -4.27
C PRO A 462 5.14 15.35 -3.87
N PRO A 463 6.09 16.25 -4.16
CA PRO A 463 6.03 17.66 -3.76
C PRO A 463 4.70 18.34 -4.13
#